data_AF-A0A6A4HLK8-F1
#
_entry.id   AF-A0A6A4HLK8-F1
#
_cell.length_a   1.000
_cell.length_b   1.000
_cell.length_c   1.000
_cell.angle_alpha   90.00
_cell.angle_beta   90.00
_cell.angle_gamma   90.00
#
_symmetry.space_group_name_H-M   'P 1'
#
loop_
_entity.id
_entity.type
_entity.pdbx_description
1 polymer ?
#
loop_
_entity_poly.entity_id
_entity_poly.type
_entity_poly.pdbx_seq_one_letter_code
_entity_poly.pdbx_strand_id
1 'polypeptide(L)'
;MHGKTSIQQVLFNGMVPKETFYLDATMRIVKHTYDTIIPLEIWDCPGNITVESLDAPLSAFSTLVFIIDIRDLYNQPISRLVEFIVASHHHNPTINFEIFTRRSKTFDRLNERVTDRLMDIAPEYEQQIILNFHLTSIFDHSLHQAFSRVLQKLTDSLPYLEDLLNSYCANSQASKVFLFDAQSRLYVATDYSPVDAATHNLCCDNLSMLNAFGGSYT
;
A
#
# COMPACT_ATOMS: atom_id res chain seq x y z
N MET A 1 -16.92 -3.74 -5.82
CA MET A 1 -16.60 -2.69 -4.84
C MET A 1 -16.03 -3.27 -3.53
N HIS A 2 -15.25 -4.37 -3.55
CA HIS A 2 -14.77 -5.03 -2.32
C HIS A 2 -13.25 -4.97 -2.11
N GLY A 3 -12.49 -4.27 -2.96
CA GLY A 3 -11.03 -4.34 -2.91
C GLY A 3 -10.40 -3.76 -1.64
N LYS A 4 -10.92 -2.63 -1.13
CA LYS A 4 -10.29 -1.86 -0.05
C LYS A 4 -10.35 -2.59 1.30
N THR A 5 -11.56 -2.90 1.74
CA THR A 5 -11.79 -3.67 2.96
C THR A 5 -11.17 -5.06 2.87
N SER A 6 -11.24 -5.73 1.70
CA SER A 6 -10.55 -7.02 1.52
C SER A 6 -9.04 -6.91 1.76
N ILE A 7 -8.40 -5.89 1.21
CA ILE A 7 -6.95 -5.65 1.39
C ILE A 7 -6.62 -5.45 2.87
N GLN A 8 -7.37 -4.58 3.55
CA GLN A 8 -7.18 -4.33 4.98
C GLN A 8 -7.35 -5.62 5.81
N GLN A 9 -8.42 -6.39 5.56
CA GLN A 9 -8.70 -7.61 6.32
C GLN A 9 -7.65 -8.70 6.09
N VAL A 10 -7.15 -8.85 4.86
CA VAL A 10 -6.11 -9.83 4.53
C VAL A 10 -4.76 -9.44 5.16
N LEU A 11 -4.40 -8.15 5.13
CA LEU A 11 -3.10 -7.70 5.66
C LEU A 11 -3.03 -7.69 7.18
N PHE A 12 -4.08 -7.20 7.85
CA PHE A 12 -3.99 -6.90 9.28
C PHE A 12 -4.81 -7.83 10.18
N ASN A 13 -5.82 -8.51 9.63
CA ASN A 13 -6.72 -9.37 10.40
C ASN A 13 -6.56 -10.86 10.05
N GLY A 14 -5.62 -11.21 9.18
CA GLY A 14 -5.36 -12.60 8.78
C GLY A 14 -6.52 -13.27 8.03
N MET A 15 -7.46 -12.49 7.49
CA MET A 15 -8.61 -13.04 6.75
C MET A 15 -8.13 -13.81 5.51
N VAL A 16 -8.69 -15.00 5.29
CA VAL A 16 -8.35 -15.79 4.11
C VAL A 16 -8.93 -15.11 2.86
N PRO A 17 -8.18 -14.96 1.74
CA PRO A 17 -8.65 -14.23 0.56
C PRO A 17 -9.99 -14.68 -0.02
N LYS A 18 -10.38 -15.95 0.17
CA LYS A 18 -11.67 -16.48 -0.28
C LYS A 18 -12.85 -15.99 0.57
N GLU A 19 -12.61 -15.68 1.84
CA GLU A 19 -13.64 -15.23 2.78
C GLU A 19 -14.03 -13.78 2.52
N THR A 20 -13.15 -13.00 1.88
CA THR A 20 -13.42 -11.59 1.58
C THR A 20 -14.59 -11.38 0.61
N PHE A 21 -15.01 -12.43 -0.09
CA PHE A 21 -16.22 -12.41 -0.92
C PHE A 21 -17.50 -12.15 -0.11
N TYR A 22 -17.48 -12.51 1.18
CA TYR A 22 -18.62 -12.34 2.09
C TYR A 22 -18.60 -11.01 2.85
N LEU A 23 -17.62 -10.13 2.57
CA LEU A 23 -17.57 -8.81 3.19
C LEU A 23 -18.65 -7.89 2.61
N ASP A 24 -19.39 -7.25 3.51
CA ASP A 24 -20.32 -6.18 3.17
C ASP A 24 -19.58 -4.96 2.60
N ALA A 25 -20.31 -4.16 1.81
CA ALA A 25 -19.78 -2.90 1.30
C ALA A 25 -19.63 -1.87 2.43
N THR A 26 -18.49 -1.18 2.45
CA THR A 26 -18.26 -0.05 3.36
C THR A 26 -19.19 1.11 3.02
N MET A 27 -20.17 1.38 3.89
CA MET A 27 -21.19 2.42 3.72
C MET A 27 -20.82 3.76 4.36
N ARG A 28 -19.87 3.76 5.30
CA ARG A 28 -19.36 4.94 6.01
C ARG A 28 -17.86 4.80 6.23
N ILE A 29 -17.16 5.90 6.49
CA ILE A 29 -15.74 5.87 6.85
C ILE A 29 -15.57 5.04 8.13
N VAL A 30 -14.64 4.10 8.10
CA VAL A 30 -14.23 3.30 9.26
C VAL A 30 -12.76 3.54 9.51
N LYS A 31 -12.41 3.90 10.75
CA LYS A 31 -11.03 4.11 11.17
C LYS A 31 -10.54 2.85 11.87
N HIS A 32 -9.37 2.37 11.47
CA HIS A 32 -8.72 1.21 12.05
C HIS A 32 -7.35 1.62 12.58
N THR A 33 -7.06 1.28 13.83
CA THR A 33 -5.76 1.52 14.44
C THR A 33 -5.04 0.18 14.59
N TYR A 34 -3.80 0.13 14.11
CA TYR A 34 -2.95 -1.05 14.19
C TYR A 34 -1.68 -0.72 14.96
N ASP A 35 -1.41 -1.51 15.99
CA ASP A 35 -0.18 -1.46 16.77
C ASP A 35 0.89 -2.33 16.07
N THR A 36 1.35 -1.84 14.92
CA THR A 36 2.50 -2.41 14.20
C THR A 36 3.79 -1.71 14.63
N ILE A 37 4.95 -2.18 14.16
CA ILE A 37 6.25 -1.56 14.46
C ILE A 37 6.28 -0.03 14.23
N ILE A 38 5.46 0.45 13.29
CA ILE A 38 5.05 1.86 13.16
C ILE A 38 3.54 1.88 13.40
N PRO A 39 3.02 2.61 14.39
CA PRO A 39 1.58 2.69 14.62
C PRO A 39 0.86 3.25 13.39
N LEU A 40 -0.19 2.57 12.92
CA LEU A 40 -0.94 2.97 11.73
C LEU A 40 -2.38 3.29 12.09
N GLU A 41 -2.89 4.40 11.55
CA GLU A 41 -4.33 4.66 11.46
C GLU A 41 -4.77 4.61 9.99
N ILE A 42 -5.59 3.64 9.63
CA ILE A 42 -6.08 3.43 8.27
C ILE A 42 -7.56 3.80 8.21
N TRP A 43 -7.91 4.68 7.28
CA TRP A 43 -9.29 5.09 7.02
C TRP A 43 -9.85 4.31 5.82
N ASP A 44 -10.68 3.30 6.07
CA ASP A 44 -11.42 2.61 5.01
C ASP A 44 -12.64 3.45 4.62
N CYS A 45 -12.63 3.95 3.38
CA CYS A 45 -13.62 4.88 2.88
C CYS A 45 -14.67 4.20 1.98
N PRO A 46 -15.93 4.68 1.93
CA PRO A 46 -16.92 4.23 0.95
C PRO A 46 -16.45 4.40 -0.50
N GLY A 47 -16.98 3.61 -1.43
CA GLY A 47 -16.57 3.67 -2.85
C GLY A 47 -17.00 4.94 -3.59
N ASN A 48 -17.90 5.74 -3.00
CA ASN A 48 -18.41 7.00 -3.52
C ASN A 48 -17.90 8.23 -2.74
N ILE A 49 -16.89 8.06 -1.88
CA ILE A 49 -16.31 9.16 -1.12
C ILE A 49 -15.78 10.26 -2.06
N THR A 50 -15.92 11.51 -1.64
CA THR A 50 -15.40 12.72 -2.30
C THR A 50 -14.53 13.49 -1.32
N VAL A 51 -13.73 14.43 -1.81
CA VAL A 51 -12.91 15.30 -0.97
C VAL A 51 -13.76 16.02 0.08
N GLU A 52 -14.92 16.53 -0.32
CA GLU A 52 -15.85 17.24 0.56
C GLU A 52 -16.50 16.35 1.63
N SER A 53 -16.74 15.07 1.32
CA SER A 53 -17.41 14.13 2.23
C SER A 53 -16.47 13.33 3.14
N LEU A 54 -15.14 13.52 3.00
CA LEU A 54 -14.14 12.89 3.87
C LEU A 54 -14.24 13.39 5.33
N ASP A 55 -14.78 14.60 5.53
CA ASP A 55 -14.99 15.24 6.83
C ASP A 55 -13.71 15.26 7.72
N ALA A 56 -12.56 15.46 7.06
CA ALA A 56 -11.25 15.55 7.69
C ALA A 56 -10.32 16.43 6.86
N PRO A 57 -9.39 17.16 7.50
CA PRO A 57 -8.40 17.94 6.76
C PRO A 57 -7.47 16.99 5.99
N LEU A 58 -7.30 17.24 4.68
CA LEU A 58 -6.41 16.42 3.84
C LEU A 58 -4.95 16.43 4.32
N SER A 59 -4.54 17.49 5.02
CA SER A 59 -3.23 17.61 5.65
C SER A 59 -2.98 16.63 6.80
N ALA A 60 -4.02 15.97 7.33
CA ALA A 60 -3.87 14.95 8.35
C ALA A 60 -3.35 13.60 7.80
N PHE A 61 -3.34 13.42 6.48
CA PHE A 61 -2.92 12.16 5.85
C PHE A 61 -1.50 12.28 5.29
N SER A 62 -0.67 11.30 5.62
CA SER A 62 0.69 11.14 5.09
C SER A 62 0.74 10.35 3.77
N THR A 63 -0.24 9.48 3.55
CA THR A 63 -0.32 8.63 2.35
C THR A 63 -1.78 8.45 1.91
N LEU A 64 -2.01 8.53 0.60
CA LEU A 64 -3.26 8.16 -0.04
C LEU A 64 -3.07 6.88 -0.86
N VAL A 65 -3.74 5.81 -0.46
CA VAL A 65 -3.78 4.54 -1.20
C VAL A 65 -5.09 4.44 -1.98
N PHE A 66 -5.02 4.46 -3.31
CA PHE A 66 -6.19 4.38 -4.18
C PHE A 66 -6.24 3.03 -4.90
N ILE A 67 -7.37 2.33 -4.82
CA ILE A 67 -7.52 0.99 -5.38
C ILE A 67 -8.39 1.04 -6.63
N ILE A 68 -7.81 0.67 -7.78
CA ILE A 68 -8.47 0.65 -9.09
C ILE A 68 -8.62 -0.78 -9.60
N ASP A 69 -9.85 -1.20 -9.85
CA ASP A 69 -10.14 -2.46 -10.54
C ASP A 69 -10.48 -2.17 -12.00
N ILE A 70 -9.55 -2.46 -12.92
CA ILE A 70 -9.67 -2.09 -14.33
C ILE A 70 -10.63 -3.05 -15.05
N ARG A 71 -11.94 -2.79 -15.02
CA ARG A 71 -12.98 -3.57 -15.73
C ARG A 71 -13.72 -2.73 -16.78
N ASP A 72 -12.95 -2.12 -17.68
CA ASP A 72 -13.39 -1.41 -18.90
C ASP A 72 -13.99 0.01 -18.72
N LEU A 73 -14.54 0.37 -17.56
CA LEU A 73 -15.02 1.73 -17.25
C LEU A 73 -14.17 2.42 -16.16
N TYR A 74 -13.06 3.04 -16.56
CA TYR A 74 -12.11 3.66 -15.61
C TYR A 74 -12.09 5.20 -15.61
N ASN A 75 -12.78 5.88 -16.53
CA ASN A 75 -12.74 7.35 -16.60
C ASN A 75 -13.24 8.04 -15.31
N GLN A 76 -14.33 7.55 -14.72
CA GLN A 76 -14.86 8.12 -13.48
C GLN A 76 -13.95 7.84 -12.27
N PRO A 77 -13.46 6.60 -12.03
CA PRO A 77 -12.44 6.34 -11.01
C PRO A 77 -11.17 7.19 -11.17
N ILE A 78 -10.64 7.35 -12.40
CA ILE A 78 -9.46 8.19 -12.66
C ILE A 78 -9.75 9.66 -12.36
N SER A 79 -10.92 10.18 -12.76
CA SER A 79 -11.29 11.57 -12.47
C SER A 79 -11.33 11.83 -10.96
N ARG A 80 -11.91 10.91 -10.19
CA ARG A 80 -11.92 10.98 -8.72
C ARG A 80 -10.52 10.86 -8.12
N LEU A 81 -9.69 9.95 -8.64
CA LEU A 81 -8.30 9.82 -8.20
C LEU A 81 -7.55 11.14 -8.38
N VAL A 82 -7.64 11.76 -9.57
CA VAL A 82 -6.96 13.04 -9.86
C VAL A 82 -7.51 14.16 -8.98
N GLU A 83 -8.82 14.23 -8.76
CA GLU A 83 -9.43 15.20 -7.83
C GLU A 83 -8.84 15.08 -6.41
N PHE A 84 -8.73 13.86 -5.88
CA PHE A 84 -8.09 13.61 -4.58
C PHE A 84 -6.60 13.95 -4.58
N ILE A 85 -5.86 13.62 -5.66
CA ILE A 85 -4.44 13.93 -5.78
C ILE A 85 -4.21 15.44 -5.70
N VAL A 86 -4.90 16.21 -6.55
CA VAL A 86 -4.76 17.66 -6.63
C VAL A 86 -5.14 18.31 -5.31
N ALA A 87 -6.29 17.95 -4.75
CA ALA A 87 -6.74 18.51 -3.48
C ALA A 87 -5.79 18.17 -2.32
N SER A 88 -5.27 16.94 -2.26
CA SER A 88 -4.41 16.52 -1.16
C SER A 88 -3.02 17.15 -1.27
N HIS A 89 -2.43 17.18 -2.46
CA HIS A 89 -1.12 17.79 -2.69
C HIS A 89 -1.13 19.29 -2.40
N HIS A 90 -2.24 19.98 -2.72
CA HIS A 90 -2.42 21.40 -2.41
C HIS A 90 -2.33 21.68 -0.89
N HIS A 91 -2.87 20.80 -0.05
CA HIS A 91 -2.86 20.96 1.40
C HIS A 91 -1.64 20.32 2.09
N ASN A 92 -1.06 19.28 1.48
CA ASN A 92 0.12 18.58 1.95
C ASN A 92 1.01 18.18 0.75
N PRO A 93 2.03 19.00 0.42
CA PRO A 93 2.94 18.70 -0.69
C PRO A 93 3.79 17.44 -0.50
N THR A 94 3.93 16.96 0.74
CA THR A 94 4.74 15.77 1.09
C THR A 94 3.94 14.46 1.11
N ILE A 95 2.64 14.51 0.79
CA ILE A 95 1.80 13.31 0.80
C ILE A 95 2.27 12.28 -0.24
N ASN A 96 2.28 11.00 0.15
CA ASN A 96 2.58 9.91 -0.76
C ASN A 96 1.32 9.45 -1.52
N PHE A 97 1.44 9.24 -2.83
CA PHE A 97 0.37 8.69 -3.65
C PHE A 97 0.69 7.27 -4.12
N GLU A 98 -0.17 6.33 -3.76
CA GLU A 98 0.00 4.89 -3.99
C GLU A 98 -1.24 4.32 -4.71
N ILE A 99 -1.08 3.89 -5.96
CA ILE A 99 -2.18 3.40 -6.80
C ILE A 99 -2.06 1.89 -6.92
N PHE A 100 -2.98 1.18 -6.29
CA PHE A 100 -3.05 -0.29 -6.32
C PHE A 100 -4.02 -0.74 -7.40
N THR A 101 -3.54 -1.54 -8.34
CA THR A 101 -4.36 -2.12 -9.42
C THR A 101 -4.22 -3.62 -9.47
N ARG A 102 -5.28 -4.31 -9.91
CA ARG A 102 -5.33 -5.78 -9.96
C ARG A 102 -4.89 -6.39 -11.28
N ARG A 103 -4.84 -5.60 -12.37
CA ARG A 103 -4.69 -6.15 -13.73
C ARG A 103 -3.43 -5.63 -14.42
N SER A 104 -2.56 -6.56 -14.83
CA SER A 104 -1.29 -6.27 -15.50
C SER A 104 -1.44 -5.69 -16.91
N LYS A 105 -2.33 -6.25 -17.74
CA LYS A 105 -2.46 -5.88 -19.17
C LYS A 105 -2.88 -4.42 -19.43
N THR A 106 -3.41 -3.75 -18.42
CA THR A 106 -3.89 -2.36 -18.52
C THR A 106 -3.14 -1.43 -17.57
N PHE A 107 -2.08 -1.93 -16.94
CA PHE A 107 -1.27 -1.17 -15.98
C PHE A 107 -0.63 0.06 -16.64
N ASP A 108 0.06 -0.14 -17.76
CA ASP A 108 0.76 0.96 -18.46
C ASP A 108 -0.23 2.03 -18.94
N ARG A 109 -1.34 1.58 -19.54
CA ARG A 109 -2.43 2.48 -20.00
C ARG A 109 -3.09 3.24 -18.85
N LEU A 110 -3.19 2.65 -17.66
CA LEU A 110 -3.73 3.33 -16.49
C LEU A 110 -2.78 4.45 -16.05
N ASN A 111 -1.48 4.16 -15.98
CA ASN A 111 -0.47 5.15 -15.60
C ASN A 111 -0.47 6.35 -16.55
N GLU A 112 -0.40 6.09 -17.86
CA GLU A 112 -0.51 7.12 -18.90
C GLU A 112 -1.80 7.93 -18.72
N ARG A 113 -2.94 7.27 -18.58
CA ARG A 113 -4.23 7.96 -18.48
C ARG A 113 -4.39 8.82 -17.23
N VAL A 114 -3.87 8.37 -16.09
CA VAL A 114 -3.88 9.16 -14.84
C VAL A 114 -2.97 10.37 -14.98
N THR A 115 -1.79 10.17 -15.57
CA THR A 115 -0.80 11.24 -15.80
C THR A 115 -1.33 12.29 -16.77
N ASP A 116 -1.88 11.88 -17.92
CA ASP A 116 -2.52 12.78 -18.90
C ASP A 116 -3.62 13.60 -18.23
N ARG A 117 -4.46 12.94 -17.42
CA ARG A 117 -5.59 13.61 -16.77
C ARG A 117 -5.14 14.57 -15.67
N LEU A 118 -4.05 14.25 -14.98
CA LEU A 118 -3.43 15.16 -14.01
C LEU A 118 -2.86 16.39 -14.73
N MET A 119 -2.18 16.20 -15.87
CA MET A 119 -1.65 17.27 -16.71
C MET A 119 -2.76 18.19 -17.25
N ASP A 120 -3.91 17.63 -17.63
CA ASP A 120 -5.08 18.39 -18.10
C ASP A 120 -5.67 19.31 -17.01
N ILE A 121 -5.66 18.86 -15.75
CA ILE A 121 -6.36 19.52 -14.63
C ILE A 121 -5.43 20.45 -13.85
N ALA A 122 -4.19 20.04 -13.62
CA ALA A 122 -3.22 20.73 -12.79
C ALA A 122 -1.80 20.61 -13.39
N PRO A 123 -1.54 21.24 -14.55
CA PRO A 123 -0.24 21.16 -15.23
C PRO A 123 0.92 21.68 -14.37
N GLU A 124 0.65 22.60 -13.43
CA GLU A 124 1.65 23.12 -12.49
C GLU A 124 2.24 22.07 -11.53
N TYR A 125 1.53 20.95 -11.32
CA TYR A 125 1.93 19.88 -10.41
C TYR A 125 2.62 18.69 -11.10
N GLU A 126 2.74 18.71 -12.42
CA GLU A 126 3.28 17.60 -13.23
C GLU A 126 4.65 17.11 -12.73
N GLN A 127 5.55 18.04 -12.39
CA GLN A 127 6.91 17.71 -11.93
C GLN A 127 7.02 17.55 -10.40
N GLN A 128 5.96 17.85 -9.66
CA GLN A 128 5.96 17.86 -8.20
C GLN A 128 5.34 16.60 -7.60
N ILE A 129 4.38 15.99 -8.32
CA ILE A 129 3.63 14.83 -7.85
C ILE A 129 4.24 13.54 -8.40
N ILE A 130 4.69 12.67 -7.49
CA ILE A 130 5.19 11.34 -7.82
C ILE A 130 4.09 10.31 -7.54
N LEU A 131 3.60 9.66 -8.60
CA LEU A 131 2.60 8.60 -8.51
C LEU A 131 3.26 7.22 -8.52
N ASN A 132 2.96 6.40 -7.52
CA ASN A 132 3.53 5.06 -7.38
C ASN A 132 2.46 4.02 -7.71
N PHE A 133 2.65 3.28 -8.79
CA PHE A 133 1.70 2.27 -9.23
C PHE A 133 2.17 0.87 -8.83
N HIS A 134 1.25 0.08 -8.29
CA HIS A 134 1.52 -1.30 -7.86
C HIS A 134 0.49 -2.26 -8.44
N LEU A 135 0.99 -3.35 -9.02
CA LEU A 135 0.15 -4.49 -9.34
C LEU A 135 -0.01 -5.32 -8.06
N THR A 136 -1.25 -5.44 -7.59
CA THR A 136 -1.57 -6.09 -6.32
C THR A 136 -2.68 -7.12 -6.47
N SER A 137 -2.59 -8.17 -5.69
CA SER A 137 -3.59 -9.23 -5.58
C SER A 137 -3.65 -9.71 -4.14
N ILE A 138 -4.85 -9.89 -3.62
CA ILE A 138 -5.05 -10.49 -2.29
C ILE A 138 -4.70 -11.99 -2.27
N PHE A 139 -4.52 -12.62 -3.44
CA PHE A 139 -4.27 -14.06 -3.56
C PHE A 139 -2.79 -14.43 -3.60
N ASP A 140 -1.89 -13.43 -3.66
CA ASP A 140 -0.45 -13.63 -3.71
C ASP A 140 0.26 -12.59 -2.83
N HIS A 141 1.59 -12.65 -2.82
CA HIS A 141 2.44 -11.80 -1.98
C HIS A 141 2.61 -10.37 -2.50
N SER A 142 2.11 -10.05 -3.71
CA SER A 142 2.27 -8.71 -4.29
C SER A 142 1.62 -7.63 -3.45
N LEU A 143 0.53 -7.96 -2.75
CA LEU A 143 -0.11 -7.04 -1.81
C LEU A 143 0.80 -6.71 -0.61
N HIS A 144 1.42 -7.73 -0.02
CA HIS A 144 2.35 -7.54 1.10
C HIS A 144 3.57 -6.75 0.65
N GLN A 145 4.10 -7.04 -0.55
CA GLN A 145 5.23 -6.31 -1.11
C GLN A 145 4.89 -4.84 -1.38
N ALA A 146 3.76 -4.56 -2.02
CA ALA A 146 3.33 -3.19 -2.32
C ALA A 146 3.08 -2.39 -1.03
N PHE A 147 2.38 -2.98 -0.07
CA PHE A 147 2.08 -2.29 1.19
C PHE A 147 3.33 -2.12 2.08
N SER A 148 4.30 -3.03 2.00
CA SER A 148 5.60 -2.86 2.67
C SER A 148 6.35 -1.62 2.16
N ARG A 149 6.30 -1.34 0.84
CA ARG A 149 6.85 -0.10 0.28
C ARG A 149 6.12 1.15 0.78
N VAL A 150 4.82 1.05 1.04
CA VAL A 150 4.05 2.13 1.68
C VAL A 150 4.56 2.37 3.10
N LEU A 151 4.76 1.31 3.89
CA LEU A 151 5.30 1.43 5.24
C LEU A 151 6.71 2.02 5.28
N GLN A 152 7.57 1.60 4.36
CA GLN A 152 8.93 2.17 4.24
C GLN A 152 8.88 3.70 4.13
N LYS A 153 8.00 4.25 3.29
CA LYS A 153 7.84 5.70 3.11
C LYS A 153 7.26 6.42 4.33
N LEU A 154 6.60 5.69 5.22
CA LEU A 154 6.09 6.20 6.49
C LEU A 154 7.11 6.07 7.64
N THR A 155 8.28 5.48 7.37
CA THR A 155 9.30 5.22 8.38
C THR A 155 10.36 6.33 8.37
N ASP A 156 10.31 7.24 9.34
CA ASP A 156 11.28 8.36 9.43
C ASP A 156 12.74 7.90 9.55
N SER A 157 12.96 6.77 10.23
CA SER A 157 14.29 6.20 10.46
C SER A 157 14.75 5.22 9.38
N LEU A 158 14.05 5.16 8.23
CA LEU A 158 14.36 4.21 7.15
C LEU A 158 15.84 4.22 6.74
N PRO A 159 16.50 5.37 6.47
CA PRO A 159 17.89 5.35 6.00
C PRO A 159 18.85 4.69 7.01
N TYR A 160 18.64 4.92 8.30
CA TYR A 160 19.45 4.31 9.36
C TYR A 160 19.21 2.80 9.47
N LEU A 161 17.96 2.35 9.29
CA LEU A 161 17.64 0.93 9.26
C LEU A 161 18.26 0.25 8.04
N GLU A 162 18.18 0.86 6.86
CA GLU A 162 18.77 0.32 5.63
C GLU A 162 20.31 0.23 5.75
N ASP A 163 20.97 1.26 6.29
CA ASP A 163 22.42 1.24 6.57
C ASP A 163 22.82 0.12 7.53
N LEU A 164 22.02 -0.11 8.58
CA LEU A 164 22.25 -1.18 9.55
C LEU A 164 22.08 -2.54 8.89
N LEU A 165 21.00 -2.76 8.14
CA LEU A 165 20.74 -4.02 7.44
C LEU A 165 21.79 -4.30 6.37
N ASN A 166 22.25 -3.28 5.67
CA ASN A 166 23.34 -3.39 4.70
C ASN A 166 24.67 -3.77 5.37
N SER A 167 24.98 -3.13 6.50
CA SER A 167 26.16 -3.50 7.31
C SER A 167 26.07 -4.93 7.82
N TYR A 168 24.89 -5.36 8.29
CA TYR A 168 24.66 -6.74 8.72
C TYR A 168 24.83 -7.73 7.55
N CYS A 169 24.26 -7.43 6.39
CA CYS A 169 24.37 -8.24 5.17
C CYS A 169 25.84 -8.47 4.79
N ALA A 170 26.64 -7.38 4.76
CA ALA A 170 28.07 -7.44 4.42
C ALA A 170 28.90 -8.29 5.39
N ASN A 171 28.52 -8.35 6.68
CA ASN A 171 29.29 -9.06 7.71
C ASN A 171 28.81 -10.50 7.97
N SER A 172 27.59 -10.86 7.56
CA SER A 172 26.95 -12.15 7.91
C SER A 172 26.97 -13.19 6.77
N GLN A 173 27.53 -12.87 5.60
CA GLN A 173 27.39 -13.66 4.36
C GLN A 173 25.92 -13.91 3.95
N ALA A 174 24.97 -13.14 4.49
CA ALA A 174 23.59 -13.18 4.02
C ALA A 174 23.51 -12.64 2.59
N SER A 175 22.68 -13.25 1.75
CA SER A 175 22.44 -12.78 0.38
C SER A 175 21.40 -11.66 0.30
N LYS A 176 20.49 -11.61 1.27
CA LYS A 176 19.40 -10.64 1.38
C LYS A 176 18.92 -10.56 2.82
N VAL A 177 18.56 -9.36 3.28
CA VAL A 177 18.09 -9.13 4.66
C VAL A 177 16.83 -8.28 4.65
N PHE A 178 15.84 -8.68 5.43
CA PHE A 178 14.59 -7.95 5.64
C PHE A 178 14.33 -7.78 7.13
N LEU A 179 13.75 -6.65 7.49
CA LEU A 179 13.17 -6.39 8.80
C LEU A 179 11.64 -6.39 8.66
N PHE A 180 10.98 -7.40 9.23
CA PHE A 180 9.53 -7.58 9.13
C PHE A 180 8.81 -7.24 10.44
N ASP A 181 7.61 -6.67 10.30
CA ASP A 181 6.57 -6.79 11.30
C ASP A 181 6.01 -8.22 11.25
N ALA A 182 6.13 -8.96 12.36
CA ALA A 182 5.85 -10.39 12.38
C ALA A 182 4.35 -10.70 12.16
N GLN A 183 3.45 -9.87 12.68
CA GLN A 183 2.01 -10.12 12.62
C GLN A 183 1.44 -9.84 11.24
N SER A 184 1.72 -8.67 10.68
CA SER A 184 1.24 -8.28 9.35
C SER A 184 2.04 -8.88 8.20
N ARG A 185 3.24 -9.39 8.49
CA ARG A 185 4.23 -9.88 7.49
C ARG A 185 4.61 -8.80 6.47
N LEU A 186 4.58 -7.55 6.90
CA LEU A 186 5.04 -6.41 6.10
C LEU A 186 6.48 -6.10 6.48
N TYR A 187 7.36 -5.93 5.49
CA TYR A 187 8.71 -5.49 5.77
C TYR A 187 8.77 -3.97 5.88
N VAL A 188 9.53 -3.49 6.86
CA VAL A 188 9.69 -2.06 7.16
C VAL A 188 11.03 -1.53 6.69
N ALA A 189 12.02 -2.40 6.54
CA ALA A 189 13.31 -2.07 5.93
C ALA A 189 13.94 -3.31 5.29
N THR A 190 14.83 -3.08 4.32
CA THR A 190 15.64 -4.12 3.68
C THR A 190 17.00 -3.55 3.33
N ASP A 191 18.01 -4.39 3.15
CA ASP A 191 19.32 -3.95 2.65
C ASP A 191 19.23 -3.40 1.22
N TYR A 192 20.29 -2.73 0.76
CA TYR A 192 20.32 -2.03 -0.54
C TYR A 192 20.22 -2.93 -1.79
N SER A 193 20.37 -4.24 -1.65
CA SER A 193 20.16 -5.13 -2.80
C SER A 193 18.69 -5.08 -3.27
N PRO A 194 18.42 -5.23 -4.58
CA PRO A 194 17.06 -5.21 -5.08
C PRO A 194 16.22 -6.33 -4.48
N VAL A 195 14.94 -6.05 -4.21
CA VAL A 195 13.98 -7.05 -3.71
C VAL A 195 13.50 -7.91 -4.87
N ASP A 196 14.02 -9.14 -4.94
CA ASP A 196 13.47 -10.19 -5.80
C ASP A 196 12.17 -10.76 -5.21
N ALA A 197 11.19 -11.00 -6.09
CA ALA A 197 9.88 -11.48 -5.69
C ALA A 197 9.93 -12.90 -5.10
N ALA A 198 10.76 -13.80 -5.62
CA ALA A 198 10.84 -15.16 -5.11
C ALA A 198 11.41 -15.18 -3.68
N THR A 199 12.42 -14.35 -3.43
CA THR A 199 13.05 -14.21 -2.11
C THR A 199 12.07 -13.61 -1.09
N HIS A 200 11.35 -12.55 -1.46
CA HIS A 200 10.31 -11.95 -0.62
C HIS A 200 9.20 -12.94 -0.26
N ASN A 201 8.72 -13.71 -1.25
CA ASN A 201 7.64 -14.67 -1.03
C ASN A 201 8.07 -15.78 -0.07
N LEU A 202 9.30 -16.30 -0.24
CA LEU A 202 9.87 -17.29 0.66
C LEU A 202 9.94 -16.77 2.11
N CYS A 203 10.38 -15.53 2.31
CA CYS A 203 10.43 -14.91 3.64
C CYS A 203 9.03 -14.76 4.26
N CYS A 204 8.04 -14.31 3.48
CA CYS A 204 6.65 -14.22 3.93
C CYS A 204 6.07 -15.58 4.33
N ASP A 205 6.31 -16.62 3.54
CA ASP A 205 5.83 -17.98 3.80
C ASP A 205 6.48 -18.57 5.06
N ASN A 206 7.79 -18.36 5.22
CA ASN A 206 8.52 -18.76 6.42
C ASN A 206 7.98 -18.06 7.68
N LEU A 207 7.72 -16.75 7.63
CA LEU A 207 7.11 -16.02 8.75
C LEU A 207 5.70 -16.55 9.07
N SER A 208 4.90 -16.81 8.04
CA SER A 208 3.58 -17.41 8.20
C SER A 208 3.64 -18.77 8.89
N MET A 209 4.61 -19.60 8.50
CA MET A 209 4.86 -20.90 9.11
C MET A 209 5.29 -20.76 10.57
N LEU A 210 6.25 -19.87 10.87
CA LEU A 210 6.73 -19.62 12.23
C LEU A 210 5.61 -19.14 13.17
N ASN A 211 4.75 -18.22 12.71
CA ASN A 211 3.61 -17.74 13.49
C ASN A 211 2.60 -18.86 13.80
N ALA A 212 2.34 -19.75 12.84
CA ALA A 212 1.45 -20.90 13.05
C ALA A 212 2.00 -21.87 14.11
N PHE A 213 3.32 -22.09 14.15
CA PHE A 213 3.94 -22.89 15.21
C PHE A 213 3.99 -22.17 16.56
N GLY A 214 4.31 -20.88 16.59
CA GLY A 214 4.42 -20.11 17.83
C GLY A 214 3.14 -20.10 18.67
N GLY A 215 1.98 -19.99 18.01
CA GLY A 215 0.67 -20.06 18.67
C GLY A 215 0.26 -21.45 19.16
N SER A 216 0.98 -22.51 18.78
CA SER A 216 0.66 -23.89 19.18
C SER A 216 1.36 -24.33 20.48
N TYR A 217 2.35 -23.56 20.96
CA TYR A 217 3.16 -23.88 22.15
C TYR A 217 3.08 -22.83 23.27
N THR A 218 2.15 -21.88 23.18
CA THR A 218 1.84 -20.90 24.23
C THR A 218 0.40 -21.08 24.70
#